data_AF-A0A529C829-F1
#
_entry.id   AF-A0A529C829-F1
#
_cell.length_a   1.000
_cell.length_b   1.000
_cell.length_c   1.000
_cell.angle_alpha   90.00
_cell.angle_beta   90.00
_cell.angle_gamma   90.00
#
_symmetry.space_group_name_H-M   'P 1'
#
loop_
_entity.id
_entity.type
_entity.pdbx_description
1 polymer ?
#
loop_
_entity_poly.entity_id
_entity_poly.type
_entity_poly.pdbx_seq_one_letter_code
_entity_poly.pdbx_strand_id
1 'polypeptide(L)'
;MDDNNDLFANLGKQPQPARAAARPADPLVQAAKRPAPRDASESYSAADIEVLEGLEPVRRRPGMYIGGTDDQAMHHLFAEVIDNSMDEAVAGHATFIDVELSADGYLSVTDNGRGIPVDPHPKFKKPALELIMTTLHSGGKFDSKV
;
A
#
# COMPACT_ATOMS: atom_id res chain seq x y z
N MET A 1 -13.69 -23.67 -36.68
CA MET A 1 -12.56 -23.70 -35.73
C MET A 1 -11.98 -22.33 -35.79
N ASP A 2 -12.44 -21.54 -34.83
CA ASP A 2 -12.31 -20.10 -34.76
C ASP A 2 -11.01 -19.76 -34.01
N ASP A 3 -10.04 -19.19 -34.72
CA ASP A 3 -8.90 -18.51 -34.08
C ASP A 3 -9.19 -17.02 -34.08
N ASN A 4 -10.01 -16.61 -33.10
CA ASN A 4 -10.32 -15.22 -32.83
C ASN A 4 -10.14 -14.98 -31.32
N ASN A 5 -8.88 -14.84 -30.90
CA ASN A 5 -8.54 -14.38 -29.56
C ASN A 5 -7.35 -13.43 -29.63
N ASP A 6 -7.57 -12.28 -30.26
CA ASP A 6 -6.71 -11.11 -30.07
C ASP A 6 -7.49 -10.06 -29.27
N LEU A 7 -7.19 -9.99 -27.98
CA LEU A 7 -7.87 -9.19 -26.96
C LEU A 7 -7.57 -7.68 -27.08
N PHE A 8 -6.73 -7.25 -28.03
CA PHE A 8 -6.32 -5.85 -28.17
C PHE A 8 -6.51 -5.23 -29.56
N ALA A 9 -7.22 -5.89 -30.48
CA ALA A 9 -7.40 -5.44 -31.86
C ALA A 9 -8.27 -4.17 -32.06
N ASN A 10 -8.76 -3.51 -31.00
CA ASN A 10 -9.70 -2.38 -31.12
C ASN A 10 -9.35 -1.13 -30.28
N LEU A 11 -8.07 -0.82 -30.08
CA LEU A 11 -7.65 0.51 -29.63
C LEU A 11 -7.34 1.42 -30.83
N GLY A 12 -8.39 1.96 -31.44
CA GLY A 12 -8.23 2.93 -32.52
C GLY A 12 -9.54 3.51 -33.03
N LYS A 13 -10.09 4.49 -32.31
CA LYS A 13 -10.86 5.65 -32.83
C LYS A 13 -11.40 6.49 -31.67
N GLN A 14 -10.82 7.68 -31.47
CA GLN A 14 -11.43 8.72 -30.64
C GLN A 14 -12.63 9.32 -31.40
N PRO A 15 -13.83 9.42 -30.81
CA PRO A 15 -14.93 10.17 -31.41
C PRO A 15 -14.71 11.68 -31.24
N GLN A 16 -14.88 12.44 -32.32
CA GLN A 16 -14.91 13.92 -32.29
C GLN A 16 -16.13 14.41 -31.48
N PRO A 17 -16.02 15.51 -30.73
CA PRO A 17 -17.15 16.04 -29.97
C PRO A 17 -18.20 16.65 -30.90
N ALA A 18 -19.41 16.08 -30.88
CA ALA A 18 -20.58 16.66 -31.51
C ALA A 18 -21.02 17.93 -30.76
N ARG A 19 -21.29 19.00 -31.53
CA ARG A 19 -21.76 20.31 -31.06
C ARG A 19 -23.12 20.15 -30.36
N ALA A 20 -23.17 20.44 -29.06
CA ALA A 20 -24.41 20.35 -28.28
C ALA A 20 -25.40 21.47 -28.68
N ALA A 21 -26.59 21.07 -29.09
CA ALA A 21 -27.74 21.96 -29.24
C ALA A 21 -28.29 22.34 -27.85
N ALA A 22 -28.63 23.61 -27.66
CA ALA A 22 -29.18 24.14 -26.42
C ALA A 22 -30.54 23.49 -26.10
N ARG A 23 -30.66 22.90 -24.91
CA ARG A 23 -31.95 22.45 -24.36
C ARG A 23 -32.59 23.59 -23.56
N PRO A 24 -33.91 23.82 -23.66
CA PRO A 24 -34.61 24.84 -22.89
C PRO A 24 -34.60 24.48 -21.39
N ALA A 25 -34.50 25.50 -20.53
CA ALA A 25 -34.35 25.37 -19.09
C ALA A 25 -35.66 24.93 -18.41
N ASP A 26 -35.57 23.93 -17.51
CA ASP A 26 -36.64 23.56 -16.58
C ASP A 26 -36.81 24.63 -15.49
N PRO A 27 -38.04 25.10 -15.20
CA PRO A 27 -38.27 26.19 -14.27
C PRO A 27 -38.55 25.69 -12.84
N LEU A 28 -37.61 24.97 -12.20
CA LEU A 28 -37.73 24.64 -10.77
C LEU A 28 -36.35 24.50 -10.10
N VAL A 29 -35.68 25.63 -9.83
CA VAL A 29 -34.60 25.69 -8.82
C VAL A 29 -35.13 26.50 -7.64
N GLN A 30 -35.61 25.79 -6.62
CA GLN A 30 -35.88 26.40 -5.31
C GLN A 30 -34.55 26.87 -4.71
N ALA A 31 -34.51 28.14 -4.30
CA ALA A 31 -33.35 28.74 -3.68
C ALA A 31 -33.00 28.01 -2.37
N ALA A 32 -31.97 27.17 -2.41
CA ALA A 32 -31.37 26.63 -1.20
C ALA A 32 -30.80 27.78 -0.35
N LYS A 33 -31.24 27.89 0.90
CA LYS A 33 -30.69 28.83 1.89
C LYS A 33 -29.17 28.61 1.98
N ARG A 34 -28.40 29.66 1.69
CA ARG A 34 -26.94 29.69 1.92
C ARG A 34 -26.67 29.38 3.40
N PRO A 35 -25.77 28.44 3.73
CA PRO A 35 -25.31 28.31 5.10
C PRO A 35 -24.60 29.62 5.51
N ALA A 36 -24.80 30.02 6.77
CA ALA A 36 -24.15 31.19 7.35
C ALA A 36 -22.61 31.09 7.23
N PRO A 37 -21.89 32.22 7.10
CA PRO A 37 -20.43 32.19 7.06
C PRO A 37 -19.92 31.62 8.38
N ARG A 38 -19.10 30.56 8.31
CA ARG A 38 -18.35 30.04 9.46
C ARG A 38 -17.33 31.11 9.84
N ASP A 39 -17.22 31.40 11.13
CA ASP A 39 -16.29 32.40 11.67
C ASP A 39 -14.88 32.16 11.13
N ALA A 40 -14.30 33.20 10.51
CA ALA A 40 -12.98 33.18 9.89
C ALA A 40 -11.86 33.36 10.94
N SER A 41 -11.85 32.54 11.99
CA SER A 41 -10.84 32.59 13.05
C SER A 41 -10.29 31.23 13.48
N GLU A 42 -10.37 30.20 12.65
CA GLU A 42 -9.45 29.06 12.78
C GLU A 42 -8.18 29.42 12.00
N SER A 43 -7.23 30.07 12.69
CA SER A 43 -5.93 30.39 12.11
C SER A 43 -5.10 29.10 12.01
N TYR A 44 -5.06 28.50 10.82
CA TYR A 44 -4.12 27.42 10.52
C TYR A 44 -2.67 27.94 10.61
N SER A 45 -1.86 27.29 11.43
CA SER A 45 -0.50 27.68 11.79
C SER A 45 0.46 26.50 11.68
N ALA A 46 1.76 26.76 11.83
CA ALA A 46 2.77 25.70 11.85
C ALA A 46 2.55 24.69 13.01
N ALA A 47 1.86 25.10 14.08
CA ALA A 47 1.57 24.21 15.20
C ALA A 47 0.51 23.14 14.87
N ASP A 48 -0.26 23.34 13.79
CA ASP A 48 -1.28 22.38 13.33
C ASP A 48 -0.69 21.30 12.41
N ILE A 49 0.61 21.36 12.11
CA ILE A 49 1.31 20.36 11.32
C ILE A 49 1.76 19.22 12.25
N GLU A 50 1.15 18.05 12.08
CA GLU A 50 1.53 16.83 12.78
C GLU A 50 2.58 16.04 11.95
N VAL A 51 3.67 15.63 12.61
CA VAL A 51 4.65 14.71 12.05
C VAL A 51 4.46 13.35 12.71
N LEU A 52 4.15 12.34 11.91
CA LEU A 52 3.99 10.96 12.38
C LEU A 52 5.34 10.24 12.28
N GLU A 53 5.82 9.73 13.42
CA GLU A 53 7.12 9.05 13.52
C GLU A 53 6.98 7.52 13.53
N GLY A 54 8.06 6.83 13.15
CA GLY A 54 8.14 5.37 13.15
C GLY A 54 7.05 4.73 12.29
N LEU A 55 6.21 3.89 12.92
CA LEU A 55 5.14 3.14 12.26
C LEU A 55 3.75 3.79 12.41
N GLU A 56 3.65 4.95 13.07
CA GLU A 56 2.38 5.67 13.19
C GLU A 56 1.71 6.00 11.84
N PRO A 57 2.43 6.40 10.78
CA PRO A 57 1.81 6.60 9.47
C PRO A 57 1.07 5.36 8.95
N VAL A 58 1.64 4.17 9.17
CA VAL A 58 1.06 2.88 8.74
C VAL A 58 -0.22 2.59 9.50
N ARG A 59 -0.22 2.79 10.82
CA ARG A 59 -1.41 2.57 11.66
C ARG A 59 -2.53 3.56 11.37
N ARG A 60 -2.18 4.83 11.09
CA ARG A 60 -3.17 5.87 10.79
C ARG A 60 -3.76 5.74 9.40
N ARG A 61 -3.00 5.22 8.43
CA ARG A 61 -3.44 5.09 7.03
C ARG A 61 -3.04 3.72 6.44
N PRO A 62 -3.57 2.60 6.96
CA PRO A 62 -3.17 1.26 6.54
C PRO A 62 -3.44 1.01 5.05
N GLY A 63 -4.52 1.59 4.49
CA GLY A 63 -4.84 1.44 3.07
C GLY A 63 -3.76 1.93 2.09
N MET A 64 -2.90 2.85 2.52
CA MET A 64 -1.77 3.31 1.70
C MET A 64 -0.63 2.28 1.63
N TYR A 65 -0.55 1.36 2.60
CA TYR A 65 0.54 0.39 2.73
C TYR A 65 0.11 -1.04 2.37
N ILE A 66 -1.07 -1.46 2.83
CA ILE A 66 -1.57 -2.84 2.69
C ILE A 66 -2.90 -2.92 1.92
N GLY A 67 -3.27 -1.85 1.20
CA GLY A 67 -4.45 -1.82 0.32
C GLY A 67 -5.81 -1.72 1.03
N GLY A 68 -5.89 -1.94 2.34
CA GLY A 68 -7.15 -1.82 3.09
C GLY A 68 -7.06 -2.34 4.52
N THR A 69 -8.19 -2.77 5.06
CA THR A 69 -8.30 -3.47 6.36
C THR A 69 -9.35 -4.59 6.30
N ASP A 70 -9.58 -5.12 5.10
CA ASP A 70 -10.49 -6.24 4.85
C ASP A 70 -9.70 -7.56 4.75
N ASP A 71 -10.38 -8.64 4.37
CA ASP A 71 -9.76 -9.95 4.24
C ASP A 71 -8.65 -9.97 3.18
N GLN A 72 -8.75 -9.16 2.12
CA GLN A 72 -7.69 -9.08 1.10
C GLN A 72 -6.44 -8.43 1.67
N ALA A 73 -6.59 -7.36 2.45
CA ALA A 73 -5.47 -6.73 3.15
C ALA A 73 -4.81 -7.69 4.17
N MET A 74 -5.60 -8.53 4.84
CA MET A 74 -5.07 -9.59 5.72
C MET A 74 -4.22 -10.62 4.97
N HIS A 75 -4.65 -11.05 3.79
CA HIS A 75 -3.84 -11.95 2.95
C HIS A 75 -2.60 -11.25 2.40
N HIS A 76 -2.67 -9.94 2.14
CA HIS A 76 -1.51 -9.15 1.74
C HIS A 76 -0.45 -9.12 2.86
N LEU A 77 -0.83 -8.95 4.13
CA LEU A 77 0.11 -9.06 5.25
C LEU A 77 0.85 -10.40 5.26
N PHE A 78 0.14 -11.51 5.00
CA PHE A 78 0.77 -12.82 4.85
C PHE A 78 1.71 -12.88 3.64
N ALA A 79 1.26 -12.37 2.47
CA ALA A 79 2.06 -12.32 1.25
C ALA A 79 3.41 -11.62 1.47
N GLU A 80 3.42 -10.47 2.17
CA GLU A 80 4.66 -9.73 2.46
C GLU A 80 5.66 -10.55 3.32
N VAL A 81 5.17 -11.40 4.23
CA VAL A 81 6.05 -12.24 5.04
C VAL A 81 6.59 -13.42 4.23
N ILE A 82 5.72 -14.14 3.51
CA ILE A 82 6.14 -15.31 2.73
C ILE A 82 7.02 -14.91 1.54
N ASP A 83 6.82 -13.74 0.93
CA ASP A 83 7.66 -13.26 -0.17
C ASP A 83 9.12 -13.06 0.27
N ASN A 84 9.35 -12.62 1.51
CA ASN A 84 10.71 -12.52 2.06
C ASN A 84 11.38 -13.89 2.21
N SER A 85 10.64 -14.92 2.62
CA SER A 85 11.13 -16.31 2.66
C SER A 85 11.36 -16.87 1.24
N MET A 86 10.48 -16.54 0.29
CA MET A 86 10.64 -16.92 -1.12
C MET A 86 11.88 -16.31 -1.76
N ASP A 87 12.24 -15.08 -1.41
CA ASP A 87 13.47 -14.45 -1.90
C ASP A 87 14.73 -15.20 -1.43
N GLU A 88 14.74 -15.75 -0.21
CA GLU A 88 15.83 -16.62 0.24
C GLU A 88 15.87 -17.93 -0.56
N ALA A 89 14.71 -18.48 -0.93
CA ALA A 89 14.63 -19.68 -1.75
C ALA A 89 15.11 -19.43 -3.19
N VAL A 90 14.69 -18.33 -3.81
CA VAL A 90 15.12 -17.92 -5.16
C VAL A 90 16.62 -17.63 -5.20
N ALA A 91 17.17 -17.06 -4.13
CA ALA A 91 18.62 -16.88 -3.98
C ALA A 91 19.39 -18.18 -3.69
N GLY A 92 18.71 -19.32 -3.54
CA GLY A 92 19.31 -20.63 -3.28
C GLY A 92 19.78 -20.83 -1.83
N HIS A 93 19.29 -20.00 -0.90
CA HIS A 93 19.65 -20.06 0.52
C HIS A 93 18.64 -20.81 1.37
N ALA A 94 17.37 -20.83 0.97
CA ALA A 94 16.34 -21.65 1.61
C ALA A 94 15.95 -22.83 0.71
N THR A 95 15.64 -23.96 1.33
CA THR A 95 15.11 -25.17 0.67
C THR A 95 13.76 -25.60 1.21
N PHE A 96 13.32 -24.96 2.30
CA PHE A 96 12.13 -25.29 3.03
C PHE A 96 11.47 -24.01 3.56
N ILE A 97 10.15 -23.93 3.39
CA ILE A 97 9.29 -22.90 3.96
C ILE A 97 8.05 -23.64 4.51
N ASP A 98 7.72 -23.37 5.77
CA ASP A 98 6.56 -23.89 6.48
C ASP A 98 5.59 -22.75 6.80
N VAL A 99 4.29 -23.02 6.66
CA VAL A 99 3.23 -22.06 6.96
C VAL A 99 2.21 -22.72 7.88
N GLU A 100 2.01 -22.12 9.04
CA GLU A 100 1.07 -22.59 10.05
C GLU A 100 0.03 -21.49 10.35
N LEU A 101 -1.25 -21.85 10.33
CA LEU A 101 -2.33 -21.04 10.91
C LEU A 101 -2.82 -21.73 12.17
N SER A 102 -2.55 -21.14 13.33
CA SER A 102 -2.96 -21.68 14.62
C SER A 102 -4.47 -21.47 14.86
N ALA A 103 -5.04 -22.28 15.75
CA ALA A 103 -6.45 -22.16 16.14
C ALA A 103 -6.78 -20.80 16.79
N ASP A 104 -5.78 -20.13 17.36
CA ASP A 104 -5.91 -18.79 17.97
C ASP A 104 -5.82 -17.66 16.95
N GLY A 105 -5.66 -17.98 15.65
CA GLY A 105 -5.60 -17.01 14.57
C GLY A 105 -4.21 -16.42 14.31
N TYR A 106 -3.14 -17.03 14.86
CA TYR A 106 -1.78 -16.64 14.51
C TYR A 106 -1.33 -17.34 13.24
N LEU A 107 -0.86 -16.57 12.27
CA LEU A 107 -0.18 -17.09 11.09
C LEU A 107 1.33 -16.99 11.29
N SER A 108 2.04 -18.10 11.13
CA SER A 108 3.50 -18.19 11.23
C SER A 108 4.08 -18.67 9.90
N VAL A 109 5.17 -18.03 9.47
CA VAL A 109 5.98 -18.45 8.32
C VAL A 109 7.38 -18.74 8.84
N THR A 110 7.87 -19.96 8.60
CA THR A 110 9.21 -20.39 9.01
C THR A 110 10.00 -20.81 7.78
N ASP A 111 11.22 -20.32 7.62
CA ASP A 111 12.14 -20.76 6.58
C ASP A 111 13.49 -21.18 7.17
N ASN A 112 14.30 -21.86 6.35
CA ASN A 112 15.67 -22.22 6.67
C ASN A 112 16.70 -21.41 5.86
N GLY A 113 16.36 -20.17 5.50
CA GLY A 113 17.26 -19.26 4.82
C GLY A 113 18.39 -18.76 5.71
N ARG A 114 19.05 -17.67 5.30
CA ARG A 114 20.20 -17.10 6.06
C ARG A 114 19.79 -16.51 7.41
N GLY A 115 18.51 -16.17 7.56
CA GLY A 115 17.98 -15.46 8.70
C GLY A 115 18.19 -13.94 8.60
N ILE A 116 17.35 -13.20 9.31
CA ILE A 116 17.47 -11.74 9.44
C ILE A 116 18.73 -11.42 10.27
N PRO A 117 19.61 -10.51 9.82
CA PRO A 117 20.76 -10.07 10.63
C PRO A 117 20.32 -9.49 11.98
N VAL A 118 20.93 -9.97 13.06
CA VAL A 118 20.65 -9.52 14.44
C VAL A 118 21.74 -8.62 15.02
N ASP A 119 22.89 -8.54 14.34
CA ASP A 119 24.01 -7.72 14.80
C ASP A 119 23.68 -6.22 14.78
N PRO A 120 24.33 -5.41 15.64
CA PRO A 120 24.15 -3.97 15.65
C PRO A 120 24.51 -3.32 14.30
N HIS A 121 23.58 -2.54 13.75
CA HIS A 121 23.80 -1.77 12.53
C HIS A 121 24.93 -0.74 12.73
N PRO A 122 25.90 -0.62 11.80
CA PRO A 122 27.12 0.17 12.00
C PRO A 122 26.85 1.67 12.27
N LYS A 123 25.80 2.24 11.65
CA LYS A 123 25.37 3.64 11.86
C LYS A 123 24.48 3.84 13.08
N PHE A 124 23.39 3.07 13.19
CA PHE A 124 22.33 3.29 14.19
C PHE A 124 22.59 2.61 15.53
N LYS A 125 23.60 1.71 15.61
CA LYS A 125 24.02 0.98 16.83
C LYS A 125 22.90 0.18 17.52
N LYS A 126 21.84 -0.14 16.78
CA LYS A 126 20.72 -1.02 17.17
C LYS A 126 20.76 -2.32 16.37
N PRO A 127 20.25 -3.45 16.88
CA PRO A 127 20.12 -4.68 16.11
C PRO A 127 19.48 -4.43 14.74
N ALA A 128 20.04 -4.99 13.67
CA ALA A 128 19.48 -4.82 12.34
C ALA A 128 18.03 -5.33 12.25
N LEU A 129 17.70 -6.41 12.97
CA LEU A 129 16.32 -6.88 13.18
C LEU A 129 15.39 -5.78 13.71
N GLU A 130 15.79 -5.05 14.74
CA GLU A 130 14.97 -3.95 15.29
C GLU A 130 14.79 -2.87 14.22
N LEU A 131 15.86 -2.51 13.52
CA LEU A 131 15.83 -1.44 12.53
C LEU A 131 14.82 -1.75 11.42
N ILE A 132 14.88 -2.94 10.82
CA ILE A 132 13.97 -3.31 9.72
C ILE A 132 12.51 -3.45 10.17
N MET A 133 12.27 -3.88 11.41
CA MET A 133 10.91 -4.04 11.94
C MET A 133 10.27 -2.73 12.39
N THR A 134 11.06 -1.67 12.62
CA THR A 134 10.58 -0.42 13.23
C THR A 134 10.77 0.83 12.36
N THR A 135 11.51 0.70 11.25
CA THR A 135 11.84 1.83 10.38
C THR A 135 11.42 1.53 8.94
N LEU A 136 10.49 2.34 8.42
CA LEU A 136 10.11 2.27 7.02
C LEU A 136 11.31 2.56 6.10
N HIS A 137 11.29 1.98 4.91
CA HIS A 137 12.34 2.16 3.90
C HIS A 137 13.73 1.75 4.41
N SER A 138 13.79 0.66 5.16
CA SER A 138 15.04 0.01 5.59
C SER A 138 15.03 -1.47 5.17
N GLY A 139 16.19 -2.02 4.80
CA GLY A 139 16.30 -3.33 4.18
C GLY A 139 17.57 -3.50 3.33
N GLY A 140 17.84 -4.74 2.92
CA GLY A 140 19.02 -5.10 2.12
C GLY A 140 18.81 -5.08 0.60
N LYS A 141 17.57 -4.87 0.14
CA LYS A 141 17.15 -4.98 -1.28
C LYS A 141 17.16 -3.65 -2.05
N PHE A 142 17.98 -2.68 -1.62
CA PHE A 142 18.06 -1.36 -2.29
C PHE A 142 19.18 -1.22 -3.31
N ASP A 143 20.17 -2.11 -3.30
CA ASP A 143 21.26 -2.08 -4.26
C ASP A 143 20.87 -2.92 -5.47
N SER A 144 20.53 -2.26 -6.58
CA SER A 144 20.35 -2.89 -7.88
C SER A 144 21.72 -3.25 -8.47
N LYS A 145 22.42 -4.22 -7.89
CA LYS A 145 23.46 -4.93 -8.64
C LYS A 145 22.78 -5.87 -9.63
N VAL A 146 22.27 -5.25 -10.70
CA VAL A 146 22.05 -5.89 -11.99
C VAL A 146 23.38 -5.92 -12.73
#